data_AF-A0A4W4E6Z3-F1
#
_entry.id   AF-A0A4W4E6Z3-F1
#
_cell.length_a   1.000
_cell.length_b   1.000
_cell.length_c   1.000
_cell.angle_alpha   90.00
_cell.angle_beta   90.00
_cell.angle_gamma   90.00
#
_symmetry.space_group_name_H-M   'P 1'
#
loop_
_entity.id
_entity.type
_entity.pdbx_description
1 polymer ?
#
loop_
_entity_poly.entity_id
_entity_poly.type
_entity_poly.pdbx_seq_one_letter_code
_entity_poly.pdbx_strand_id
1 'polypeptide(L)'
;MACGGFICSKNSLCALNLLYMLVSLLTIALAAWGKWFGLVSSFPVVAAIIGVGVFLFIVATVGLCGQCEPCSVKLQAHVEDALNVVGGVSLFFSFTEILGVWLSYRYRNQKDPRSNPGAFI
;
A
#
# COMPACT_ATOMS: atom_id res chain seq x y z
N MET A 1 23.84 -31.67 7.33
CA MET A 1 24.55 -30.41 7.00
C MET A 1 23.56 -29.41 6.41
N ALA A 2 23.15 -28.38 7.16
CA ALA A 2 22.45 -27.20 6.62
C ALA A 2 23.29 -25.94 6.88
N CYS A 3 24.59 -26.02 6.59
CA CYS A 3 25.51 -24.89 6.67
C CYS A 3 25.42 -24.11 5.35
N GLY A 4 24.53 -23.11 5.28
CA GLY A 4 24.41 -22.23 4.12
C GLY A 4 23.17 -21.32 4.11
N GLY A 5 22.12 -21.67 4.87
CA GLY A 5 20.84 -20.97 4.82
C GLY A 5 20.84 -19.53 5.36
N PHE A 6 21.58 -19.24 6.44
CA PHE A 6 21.50 -17.95 7.13
C PHE A 6 22.13 -16.78 6.34
N ILE A 7 23.25 -17.02 5.65
CA ILE A 7 23.94 -16.00 4.83
C ILE A 7 23.16 -15.75 3.54
N CYS A 8 22.66 -16.82 2.90
CA CYS A 8 21.89 -16.72 1.67
C CYS A 8 20.55 -16.00 1.93
N SER A 9 19.90 -16.28 3.05
CA SER A 9 18.67 -15.60 3.48
C SER A 9 18.93 -14.12 3.83
N LYS A 10 20.01 -13.78 4.54
CA LYS A 10 20.40 -12.36 4.78
C LYS A 10 20.65 -11.61 3.47
N ASN A 11 21.39 -12.20 2.52
CA ASN A 11 21.70 -11.56 1.25
C ASN A 11 20.47 -11.42 0.35
N SER A 12 19.58 -12.41 0.37
CA SER A 12 18.31 -12.36 -0.36
C SER A 12 17.35 -11.32 0.21
N LEU A 13 17.22 -11.22 1.55
CA LEU A 13 16.41 -10.17 2.18
C LEU A 13 16.95 -8.76 1.88
N CYS A 14 18.28 -8.58 1.90
CA CYS A 14 18.91 -7.32 1.53
C CYS A 14 18.60 -6.95 0.07
N ALA A 15 18.75 -7.90 -0.85
CA ALA A 15 18.42 -7.70 -2.25
C ALA A 15 16.93 -7.38 -2.45
N LEU A 16 16.04 -8.06 -1.72
CA LEU A 16 14.60 -7.82 -1.79
C LEU A 16 14.24 -6.41 -1.31
N ASN A 17 14.77 -5.96 -0.16
CA ASN A 17 14.54 -4.60 0.36
C ASN A 17 15.13 -3.51 -0.55
N LEU A 18 16.29 -3.75 -1.18
CA LEU A 18 16.84 -2.86 -2.20
C LEU A 18 15.93 -2.78 -3.44
N LEU A 19 15.40 -3.91 -3.92
CA LEU A 19 14.44 -3.91 -5.01
C LEU A 19 13.16 -3.17 -4.64
N TYR A 20 12.63 -3.35 -3.43
CA TYR A 20 11.47 -2.61 -2.93
C TYR A 20 11.72 -1.10 -2.88
N MET A 21 12.91 -0.66 -2.43
CA MET A 21 13.31 0.75 -2.47
C MET A 21 13.29 1.31 -3.90
N LEU A 22 13.85 0.57 -4.87
CA LEU A 22 13.89 0.99 -6.27
C LEU A 22 12.49 1.09 -6.88
N VAL A 23 11.64 0.08 -6.66
CA VAL A 23 10.24 0.09 -7.14
C VAL A 23 9.46 1.23 -6.52
N SER A 24 9.65 1.50 -5.22
CA SER A 24 9.02 2.61 -4.53
C SER A 24 9.40 3.96 -5.13
N LEU A 25 10.69 4.22 -5.33
CA LEU A 25 11.14 5.49 -5.93
C LEU A 25 10.61 5.66 -7.35
N LEU A 26 10.57 4.58 -8.12
CA LEU A 26 10.06 4.58 -9.48
C LEU A 26 8.55 4.86 -9.52
N THR A 27 7.75 4.23 -8.66
CA THR A 27 6.30 4.47 -8.58
C THR A 27 5.96 5.89 -8.13
N ILE A 28 6.67 6.44 -7.14
CA ILE A 28 6.49 7.83 -6.70
C ILE A 28 6.88 8.81 -7.82
N ALA A 29 8.02 8.59 -8.48
CA ALA A 29 8.49 9.44 -9.57
C ALA A 29 7.52 9.42 -10.77
N LEU A 30 7.03 8.24 -11.18
CA LEU A 30 6.05 8.13 -12.26
C LEU A 30 4.72 8.77 -11.91
N ALA A 31 4.24 8.62 -10.66
CA ALA A 31 3.00 9.25 -10.22
C ALA A 31 3.10 10.79 -10.19
N ALA A 32 4.24 11.31 -9.74
CA ALA A 32 4.52 12.75 -9.75
C ALA A 32 4.66 13.30 -11.17
N TRP A 33 5.40 12.60 -12.05
CA TRP A 33 5.55 12.96 -13.46
C TRP A 33 4.23 12.91 -14.22
N GLY A 34 3.41 11.87 -14.03
CA GLY A 34 2.11 11.74 -14.69
C GLY A 34 1.15 12.86 -14.33
N LYS A 35 1.24 13.39 -13.10
CA LYS A 35 0.47 14.56 -12.66
C LYS A 35 0.95 15.87 -13.30
N TRP A 36 2.26 15.99 -13.54
CA TRP A 36 2.85 17.18 -14.18
C TRP A 36 2.45 17.33 -15.65
N PHE A 37 2.34 16.22 -16.39
CA PHE A 37 1.91 16.23 -17.80
C PHE A 37 0.39 16.37 -17.99
N GLY A 38 -0.40 16.48 -16.92
CA GLY A 38 -1.86 16.57 -17.00
C GLY A 38 -2.54 15.30 -17.55
N LEU A 39 -1.84 14.16 -17.55
CA LEU A 39 -2.33 12.90 -18.14
C LEU A 39 -3.34 12.18 -17.24
N VAL A 40 -3.35 12.48 -15.93
CA VAL A 40 -4.29 11.91 -14.95
C VAL A 40 -5.32 12.95 -14.51
N SER A 41 -6.59 12.64 -14.78
CA SER A 41 -7.77 13.45 -14.37
C SER A 41 -8.16 13.25 -12.90
N SER A 42 -7.86 12.08 -12.33
CA SER A 42 -8.31 11.66 -11.00
C SER A 42 -7.22 11.79 -9.91
N PHE A 43 -7.31 12.86 -9.13
CA PHE A 43 -6.52 13.10 -7.91
C PHE A 43 -6.48 11.92 -6.91
N PRO A 44 -7.59 11.18 -6.66
CA PRO A 44 -7.58 10.08 -5.69
C PRO A 44 -6.64 8.93 -6.08
N VAL A 45 -6.56 8.62 -7.38
CA VAL A 45 -5.73 7.52 -7.88
C VAL A 45 -4.25 7.85 -7.72
N VAL A 46 -3.86 9.10 -7.99
CA VAL A 46 -2.48 9.56 -7.80
C VAL A 46 -2.09 9.55 -6.32
N ALA A 47 -2.98 10.04 -5.45
CA ALA A 47 -2.74 10.03 -4.01
C ALA A 47 -2.58 8.60 -3.46
N ALA A 48 -3.38 7.65 -3.96
CA ALA A 48 -3.26 6.24 -3.60
C ALA A 48 -1.91 5.64 -4.04
N ILE A 49 -1.48 5.87 -5.28
CA ILE A 49 -0.19 5.35 -5.79
C ILE A 49 0.99 5.94 -4.99
N ILE A 50 0.96 7.24 -4.69
CA ILE A 50 1.99 7.89 -3.86
C ILE A 50 1.97 7.32 -2.44
N GLY A 51 0.79 7.11 -1.85
CA GLY A 51 0.64 6.51 -0.53
C GLY A 51 1.23 5.10 -0.45
N VAL A 52 0.95 4.25 -1.44
CA VAL A 52 1.53 2.90 -1.54
C VAL A 52 3.05 2.97 -1.69
N GLY A 53 3.56 3.86 -2.55
CA GLY A 53 5.00 4.07 -2.71
C GLY A 53 5.67 4.46 -1.39
N VAL A 54 5.17 5.49 -0.72
CA VAL A 54 5.74 5.96 0.57
C VAL A 54 5.69 4.86 1.64
N PHE A 55 4.61 4.08 1.70
CA PHE A 55 4.51 2.96 2.63
C PHE A 55 5.57 1.88 2.37
N LEU A 56 5.73 1.46 1.11
CA LEU A 56 6.75 0.49 0.71
C LEU A 56 8.18 1.00 0.96
N PHE A 57 8.42 2.30 0.77
CA PHE A 57 9.71 2.93 1.09
C PHE A 57 10.06 2.80 2.58
N ILE A 58 9.08 3.08 3.46
CA ILE A 58 9.28 3.00 4.92
C ILE A 58 9.55 1.54 5.33
N VAL A 59 8.76 0.59 4.83
CA VAL A 59 8.98 -0.83 5.11
C VAL A 59 10.37 -1.30 4.63
N ALA A 60 10.78 -0.87 3.44
CA ALA A 60 12.07 -1.27 2.88
C ALA A 60 13.26 -0.64 3.63
N THR A 61 13.18 0.63 4.04
CA THR A 61 14.21 1.27 4.88
C THR A 61 14.35 0.62 6.25
N VAL A 62 13.23 0.28 6.89
CA VAL A 62 13.21 -0.49 8.15
C VAL A 62 13.81 -1.88 7.94
N GLY A 63 13.42 -2.55 6.86
CA GLY A 63 13.97 -3.83 6.44
C GLY A 63 15.49 -3.81 6.31
N LEU A 64 16.04 -2.80 5.60
CA LEU A 64 17.47 -2.57 5.40
C LEU A 64 18.24 -2.31 6.71
N CYS A 65 17.71 -1.53 7.67
CA CYS A 65 18.37 -1.39 8.99
C CYS A 65 18.44 -2.74 9.71
N GLY A 66 17.39 -3.55 9.59
CA GLY A 66 17.31 -4.87 10.21
C GLY A 66 18.39 -5.87 9.81
N GLN A 67 19.18 -5.59 8.76
CA GLN A 67 20.31 -6.44 8.38
C GLN A 67 21.63 -6.07 9.10
N CYS A 68 21.74 -4.89 9.73
CA CYS A 68 22.88 -4.57 10.58
C CYS A 68 22.84 -5.40 11.87
N GLU A 69 23.94 -6.09 12.21
CA GLU A 69 24.02 -7.02 13.34
C GLU A 69 23.49 -6.48 14.69
N PRO A 70 23.76 -5.21 15.08
CA PRO A 70 23.14 -4.63 16.28
C PRO A 70 21.70 -4.12 16.08
N CYS A 71 21.28 -3.78 14.85
CA CYS A 71 19.93 -3.29 14.54
C CYS A 71 18.93 -4.46 14.39
N SER A 72 19.38 -5.64 13.92
CA SER A 72 18.55 -6.82 13.65
C SER A 72 17.81 -7.33 14.90
N VAL A 73 18.53 -7.45 16.02
CA VAL A 73 17.96 -7.96 17.29
C VAL A 73 16.96 -6.96 17.89
N LYS A 74 17.27 -5.67 17.79
CA LYS A 74 16.36 -4.59 18.22
C LYS A 74 15.15 -4.45 17.30
N LEU A 75 15.33 -4.66 16.01
CA LEU A 75 14.25 -4.58 15.05
C LEU A 75 13.24 -5.71 15.26
N GLN A 76 13.69 -6.95 15.48
CA GLN A 76 12.77 -8.06 15.78
C GLN A 76 11.89 -7.76 17.00
N ALA A 77 12.43 -7.10 18.02
CA ALA A 77 11.65 -6.70 19.20
C ALA A 77 10.56 -5.64 18.90
N HIS A 78 10.70 -4.84 17.83
CA HIS A 78 9.76 -3.77 17.48
C HIS A 78 8.90 -4.10 16.26
N VAL A 79 9.25 -5.12 15.48
CA VAL A 79 8.55 -5.46 14.24
C VAL A 79 7.16 -6.04 14.52
N GLU A 80 6.98 -6.81 15.59
CA GLU A 80 5.68 -7.36 15.97
C GLU A 80 4.69 -6.27 16.38
N ASP A 81 5.13 -5.29 17.19
CA ASP A 81 4.29 -4.14 17.57
C ASP A 81 3.92 -3.30 16.35
N ALA A 82 4.88 -3.04 15.48
CA ALA A 82 4.65 -2.31 14.23
C ALA A 82 3.67 -3.07 13.32
N LEU A 83 3.82 -4.40 13.18
CA LEU A 83 2.93 -5.24 12.38
C LEU A 83 1.52 -5.31 12.98
N ASN A 84 1.36 -5.36 14.29
CA ASN A 84 0.06 -5.34 14.94
C ASN A 84 -0.67 -4.02 14.70
N VAL A 85 0.03 -2.89 14.82
CA VAL A 85 -0.55 -1.56 14.54
C VAL A 85 -0.89 -1.42 13.07
N VAL A 86 0.04 -1.72 12.16
CA VAL A 86 -0.16 -1.63 10.70
C VAL A 86 -1.25 -2.59 10.24
N GLY A 87 -1.29 -3.80 10.77
CA GLY A 87 -2.33 -4.80 10.51
C GLY A 87 -3.70 -4.32 10.95
N GLY A 88 -3.81 -3.75 12.16
CA GLY A 88 -5.04 -3.14 12.65
C GLY A 88 -5.53 -1.97 11.79
N VAL A 89 -4.63 -1.06 11.42
CA VAL A 89 -4.95 0.10 10.56
C VAL A 89 -5.41 -0.35 9.16
N SER A 90 -4.69 -1.29 8.56
CA SER A 90 -5.00 -1.80 7.21
C SER A 90 -6.33 -2.55 7.19
N LEU A 91 -6.62 -3.33 8.24
CA LEU A 91 -7.87 -4.07 8.37
C LEU A 91 -9.08 -3.13 8.56
N PHE A 92 -8.92 -2.06 9.33
CA PHE A 92 -9.94 -1.01 9.46
C PHE A 92 -10.20 -0.32 8.11
N PHE A 93 -9.13 0.02 7.38
CA PHE A 93 -9.24 0.62 6.06
C PHE A 93 -9.96 -0.29 5.06
N SER A 94 -9.57 -1.58 4.97
CA SER A 94 -10.24 -2.56 4.12
C SER A 94 -11.72 -2.74 4.48
N PHE A 95 -12.06 -2.74 5.77
CA PHE A 95 -13.47 -2.81 6.18
C PHE A 95 -14.27 -1.60 5.71
N THR A 96 -13.74 -0.39 5.88
CA THR A 96 -14.39 0.84 5.42
C THR A 96 -14.51 0.89 3.89
N GLU A 97 -13.54 0.36 3.16
CA GLU A 97 -13.57 0.29 1.69
C GLU A 97 -14.66 -0.67 1.20
N ILE A 98 -14.78 -1.86 1.81
CA ILE A 98 -15.84 -2.83 1.48
C ILE A 98 -17.24 -2.23 1.75
N LEU A 99 -17.41 -1.54 2.89
CA LEU A 99 -18.67 -0.84 3.18
C LEU A 99 -18.95 0.28 2.18
N GLY A 100 -17.94 1.06 1.82
CA GLY A 100 -18.07 2.13 0.83
C GLY A 100 -18.48 1.61 -0.55
N VAL A 101 -17.88 0.50 -1.00
CA VAL A 101 -18.24 -0.17 -2.25
C VAL A 101 -19.66 -0.71 -2.19
N TRP A 102 -20.05 -1.37 -1.09
CA TRP A 102 -21.41 -1.90 -0.91
C TRP A 102 -22.47 -0.79 -0.90
N LEU A 103 -22.22 0.31 -0.19
CA LEU A 103 -23.10 1.47 -0.15
C LEU A 103 -23.23 2.11 -1.54
N SER A 104 -22.11 2.26 -2.25
CA SER A 104 -22.12 2.80 -3.61
C SER A 104 -22.88 1.90 -4.58
N TYR A 105 -22.71 0.58 -4.46
CA TYR A 105 -23.48 -0.41 -5.21
C TYR A 105 -24.99 -0.29 -4.91
N ARG A 106 -25.35 -0.24 -3.63
CA ARG A 106 -26.75 -0.07 -3.19
C ARG A 106 -27.35 1.24 -3.69
N TYR A 107 -26.62 2.34 -3.57
CA TYR A 107 -27.06 3.67 -4.02
C TYR A 107 -27.32 3.70 -5.52
N ARG A 108 -26.39 3.17 -6.34
CA ARG A 108 -26.59 3.09 -7.79
C ARG A 108 -27.73 2.16 -8.20
N ASN A 109 -28.08 1.19 -7.36
CA ASN A 109 -29.17 0.24 -7.60
C ASN A 109 -30.51 0.69 -6.98
N GLN A 110 -30.59 1.90 -6.41
CA GLN A 110 -31.84 2.54 -6.03
C GLN A 110 -32.44 3.21 -7.28
N LYS A 111 -33.72 2.94 -7.56
CA LYS A 111 -34.46 3.64 -8.62
C LYS A 111 -34.80 5.05 -8.14
N ASP A 112 -34.62 6.04 -9.02
CA ASP A 112 -35.05 7.41 -8.74
C ASP A 112 -36.56 7.45 -8.45
N PRO A 113 -36.98 7.86 -7.23
CA PRO A 113 -38.40 7.97 -6.89
C PRO A 113 -39.10 9.11 -7.66
N ARG A 114 -38.34 9.96 -8.37
CA ARG A 114 -38.84 11.01 -9.28
C ARG A 114 -39.04 10.56 -10.72
N SER A 115 -38.55 9.38 -11.08
CA SER A 115 -38.81 8.77 -12.38
C SER A 115 -40.26 8.27 -12.40
N ASN A 116 -41.21 9.16 -12.68
CA ASN A 116 -42.60 8.79 -12.96
C ASN A 116 -42.67 8.32 -14.42
N PRO A 117 -42.87 7.02 -14.70
CA PRO A 117 -42.96 6.52 -16.07
C PRO A 117 -44.15 7.10 -16.86
N GLY A 118 -45.11 7.76 -16.19
CA GLY A 118 -46.23 8.46 -16.81
C GLY A 118 -45.97 9.92 -17.23
N ALA A 119 -44.75 10.46 -17.08
CA ALA A 119 -44.42 11.83 -17.47
C ALA A 119 -43.83 11.97 -18.90
N PHE A 120 -43.65 10.85 -19.61
CA PHE A 120 -43.14 10.80 -20.99
C PHE A 120 -44.19 10.29 -21.99
N ILE A 121 -45.47 10.27 -21.61
CA ILE A 121 -46.60 10.02 -22.52
C ILE A 121 -47.38 11.31 -22.77
#